data_AF-A0A1M6FZU8-F1
#
_entry.id   AF-A0A1M6FZU8-F1
#
_cell.length_a   1.000
_cell.length_b   1.000
_cell.length_c   1.000
_cell.angle_alpha   90.00
_cell.angle_beta   90.00
_cell.angle_gamma   90.00
#
_symmetry.space_group_name_H-M   'P 1'
#
loop_
_entity.id
_entity.type
_entity.pdbx_description
1 polymer ?
#
loop_
_entity_poly.entity_id
_entity_poly.type
_entity_poly.pdbx_seq_one_letter_code
_entity_poly.pdbx_strand_id
1 'polypeptide(L)'
;MKAKNGKARRNSFLKFFLLFILTTGMIVLALFFDFNAIPLKENEVLRTQAIKIEKEIQFQAEFSEDIKLVRDMIDSLDIPGQNRAFLNNILGSQIVKLQEKVPVKDSTYRYDMYNNIIWSFAEIQKLKEELNSYSDVEERISKYKEALDKCRSELQEEKRTVDALRRSNQ
;
A
#
# COMPACT_ATOMS: atom_id res chain seq x y z
N MET A 1 -21.68 86.87 -27.63
CA MET A 1 -23.03 86.44 -27.25
C MET A 1 -22.93 85.52 -26.03
N LYS A 2 -23.47 85.91 -24.86
CA LYS A 2 -23.49 85.04 -23.66
C LYS A 2 -24.59 83.99 -23.84
N ALA A 3 -24.26 82.71 -23.72
CA ALA A 3 -25.21 81.62 -23.90
C ALA A 3 -26.34 81.69 -22.84
N LYS A 4 -27.59 81.86 -23.30
CA LYS A 4 -28.80 82.07 -22.48
C LYS A 4 -29.23 80.83 -21.65
N ASN A 5 -28.52 79.68 -21.80
CA ASN A 5 -28.89 78.38 -21.22
C ASN A 5 -27.90 77.82 -20.17
N GLY A 6 -27.18 78.67 -19.45
CA GLY A 6 -26.19 78.23 -18.44
C GLY A 6 -26.77 77.32 -17.33
N LYS A 7 -28.01 77.58 -16.88
CA LYS A 7 -28.69 76.80 -15.83
C LYS A 7 -29.07 75.39 -16.30
N ALA A 8 -29.55 75.25 -17.54
CA ALA A 8 -29.84 73.96 -18.16
C ALA A 8 -28.56 73.15 -18.38
N ARG A 9 -27.48 73.79 -18.86
CA ARG A 9 -26.18 73.14 -19.07
C ARG A 9 -25.58 72.60 -17.77
N ARG A 10 -25.68 73.36 -16.68
CA ARG A 10 -25.20 72.93 -15.35
C ARG A 10 -25.99 71.73 -14.82
N ASN A 11 -27.31 71.72 -15.01
CA ASN A 11 -28.15 70.61 -14.58
C ASN A 11 -27.86 69.32 -15.38
N SER A 12 -27.73 69.44 -16.71
CA SER A 12 -27.38 68.29 -17.56
C SER A 12 -25.98 67.76 -17.24
N PHE A 13 -25.01 68.63 -16.98
CA PHE A 13 -23.68 68.24 -16.54
C PHE A 13 -23.69 67.51 -15.19
N LEU A 14 -24.48 68.00 -14.22
CA LEU A 14 -24.58 67.36 -12.91
C LEU A 14 -25.22 65.96 -12.99
N LYS A 15 -26.26 65.80 -13.82
CA LYS A 15 -26.87 64.49 -14.09
C LYS A 15 -25.89 63.53 -14.76
N PHE A 16 -25.14 64.00 -15.76
CA PHE A 16 -24.11 63.20 -16.41
C PHE A 16 -23.00 62.80 -15.43
N PHE A 17 -22.54 63.73 -14.59
CA PHE A 17 -21.50 63.48 -13.60
C PHE A 17 -21.93 62.46 -12.54
N LEU A 18 -23.18 62.55 -12.07
CA LEU A 18 -23.77 61.55 -11.18
C LEU A 18 -23.84 60.17 -11.82
N LEU A 19 -24.31 60.09 -13.06
CA LEU A 19 -24.35 58.83 -13.80
C LEU A 19 -22.95 58.25 -14.03
N PHE A 20 -21.97 59.12 -14.31
CA PHE A 20 -20.58 58.74 -14.50
C PHE A 20 -19.96 58.16 -13.23
N ILE A 21 -20.18 58.79 -12.08
CA ILE A 21 -19.73 58.25 -10.79
C ILE A 21 -20.42 56.92 -10.49
N LEU A 22 -21.73 56.83 -10.72
CA LEU A 22 -22.48 55.60 -10.46
C LEU A 22 -21.97 54.44 -11.30
N THR A 23 -21.81 54.65 -12.61
CA THR A 23 -21.32 53.62 -13.54
C THR A 23 -19.87 53.25 -13.28
N THR A 24 -19.00 54.24 -13.05
CA THR A 24 -17.59 53.98 -12.69
C THR A 24 -17.48 53.23 -11.38
N GLY A 25 -18.27 53.61 -10.36
CA GLY A 25 -18.31 52.92 -9.08
C GLY A 25 -18.79 51.48 -9.22
N MET A 26 -19.80 51.23 -10.06
CA MET A 26 -20.28 49.87 -10.33
C MET A 26 -19.21 49.00 -11.02
N ILE A 27 -18.46 49.57 -11.96
CA ILE A 27 -17.34 48.87 -12.62
C ILE A 27 -16.23 48.55 -11.61
N VAL A 28 -15.83 49.52 -10.77
CA VAL A 28 -14.79 49.31 -9.76
C VAL A 28 -15.19 48.24 -8.75
N LEU A 29 -16.46 48.24 -8.31
CA LEU A 29 -16.96 47.20 -7.41
C LEU A 29 -16.97 45.83 -8.09
N ALA A 30 -17.43 45.73 -9.33
CA ALA A 30 -17.41 44.49 -10.08
C ALA A 30 -15.98 43.93 -10.21
N LEU A 31 -15.01 44.76 -10.58
CA LEU A 31 -13.60 44.37 -10.65
C LEU A 31 -13.05 44.00 -9.27
N PHE A 32 -13.38 44.73 -8.21
CA PHE A 32 -12.89 44.43 -6.87
C PHE A 32 -13.36 43.04 -6.38
N PHE A 33 -14.62 42.68 -6.60
CA PHE A 33 -15.15 41.37 -6.21
C PHE A 33 -14.61 40.23 -7.09
N ASP A 34 -14.47 40.48 -8.39
CA ASP A 34 -13.95 39.48 -9.33
C ASP A 34 -12.46 39.18 -9.08
N PHE A 35 -11.64 40.22 -8.89
CA PHE A 35 -10.18 40.07 -8.75
C PHE A 35 -9.70 39.75 -7.34
N ASN A 36 -10.39 40.13 -6.26
CA ASN A 36 -9.88 39.87 -4.91
C ASN A 36 -10.49 38.64 -4.24
N ALA A 37 -11.78 38.36 -4.44
CA ALA A 37 -12.45 37.29 -3.71
C ALA A 37 -12.19 35.89 -4.30
N ILE A 38 -12.10 35.80 -5.64
CA ILE A 38 -11.94 34.54 -6.36
C ILE A 38 -10.53 33.95 -6.19
N PRO A 39 -9.42 34.67 -6.50
CA PRO A 39 -8.10 34.06 -6.47
C PRO A 39 -7.61 33.74 -5.06
N LEU A 40 -8.05 34.45 -4.01
CA LEU A 40 -7.69 34.11 -2.63
C LEU A 40 -8.31 32.77 -2.21
N LYS A 41 -9.58 32.54 -2.56
CA LYS A 41 -10.29 31.30 -2.24
C LYS A 41 -9.79 30.12 -3.07
N GLU A 42 -9.51 30.33 -4.36
CA GLU A 42 -8.91 29.31 -5.22
C GLU A 42 -7.53 28.89 -4.72
N ASN A 43 -6.69 29.85 -4.32
CA ASN A 43 -5.36 29.54 -3.80
C ASN A 43 -5.42 28.76 -2.48
N GLU A 44 -6.37 29.07 -1.59
CA GLU A 44 -6.60 28.30 -0.36
C GLU A 44 -7.00 26.85 -0.65
N VAL A 45 -7.94 26.65 -1.60
CA VAL A 45 -8.38 25.31 -2.03
C VAL A 45 -7.23 24.54 -2.66
N LEU A 46 -6.48 25.16 -3.57
CA LEU A 46 -5.33 24.54 -4.23
C LEU A 46 -4.24 24.16 -3.23
N ARG A 47 -3.94 25.03 -2.26
CA ARG A 47 -2.99 24.73 -1.18
C ARG A 47 -3.43 23.55 -0.34
N THR A 48 -4.72 23.49 -0.01
CA THR A 48 -5.29 22.39 0.75
C THR A 48 -5.22 21.06 -0.03
N GLN A 49 -5.47 21.10 -1.33
CA GLN A 49 -5.32 19.93 -2.20
C GLN A 49 -3.85 19.49 -2.32
N ALA A 50 -2.93 20.44 -2.49
CA ALA A 50 -1.49 20.16 -2.56
C ALA A 50 -1.00 19.44 -1.30
N ILE A 51 -1.38 19.90 -0.11
CA ILE A 51 -1.03 19.26 1.17
C ILE A 51 -1.58 17.83 1.25
N LYS A 52 -2.79 17.57 0.75
CA LYS A 52 -3.36 16.23 0.72
C LYS A 52 -2.57 15.30 -0.21
N ILE A 53 -2.22 15.78 -1.40
CA ILE A 53 -1.42 15.03 -2.37
C ILE A 53 -0.03 14.74 -1.81
N GLU A 54 0.62 15.72 -1.18
CA GLU A 54 1.94 15.55 -0.58
C GLU A 54 1.94 14.48 0.52
N LYS A 55 0.94 14.51 1.41
CA LYS A 55 0.75 13.46 2.42
C LYS A 55 0.52 12.08 1.78
N GLU A 56 -0.21 12.03 0.68
CA GLU A 56 -0.47 10.78 -0.02
C GLU A 56 0.79 10.21 -0.67
N ILE A 57 1.60 11.07 -1.32
CA ILE A 57 2.89 10.68 -1.91
C ILE A 57 3.83 10.17 -0.83
N GLN A 58 3.90 10.88 0.31
CA GLN A 58 4.71 10.45 1.44
C GLN A 58 4.28 9.07 1.93
N PHE A 59 2.97 8.86 2.15
CA PHE A 59 2.43 7.57 2.56
C PHE A 59 2.77 6.47 1.54
N GLN A 60 2.61 6.72 0.24
CA GLN A 60 2.92 5.76 -0.81
C GLN A 60 4.40 5.37 -0.82
N ALA A 61 5.30 6.33 -0.60
CA ALA A 61 6.73 6.08 -0.51
C ALA A 61 7.06 5.18 0.70
N GLU A 62 6.57 5.54 1.89
CA GLU A 62 6.77 4.77 3.12
C GLU A 62 6.17 3.35 3.00
N PHE A 63 4.95 3.24 2.47
CA PHE A 63 4.30 1.95 2.22
C PHE A 63 5.13 1.08 1.25
N SER A 64 5.68 1.68 0.19
CA SER A 64 6.54 0.95 -0.75
C SER A 64 7.81 0.43 -0.10
N GLU A 65 8.41 1.16 0.85
CA GLU A 65 9.60 0.71 1.58
C GLU A 65 9.26 -0.43 2.54
N ASP A 66 8.18 -0.29 3.30
CA ASP A 66 7.71 -1.33 4.22
C ASP A 66 7.39 -2.65 3.49
N ILE A 67 6.77 -2.57 2.30
CA ILE A 67 6.47 -3.75 1.48
C ILE A 67 7.75 -4.41 0.94
N LYS A 68 8.76 -3.62 0.52
CA LYS A 68 10.05 -4.19 0.11
C LYS A 68 10.69 -4.98 1.24
N LEU A 69 10.66 -4.43 2.46
CA LEU A 69 11.19 -5.11 3.64
C LEU A 69 10.44 -6.42 3.94
N VAL A 70 9.10 -6.43 3.84
CA VAL A 70 8.31 -7.67 3.99
C VAL A 70 8.67 -8.70 2.92
N ARG A 71 8.84 -8.27 1.66
CA ARG A 71 9.28 -9.13 0.57
C ARG A 71 10.65 -9.75 0.86
N ASP A 72 11.64 -8.95 1.26
CA ASP A 72 13.00 -9.43 1.53
C ASP A 72 13.02 -10.43 2.69
N MET A 73 12.17 -10.24 3.70
CA MET A 73 11.98 -11.20 4.78
C MET A 73 11.32 -12.49 4.31
N ILE A 74 10.33 -12.42 3.42
CA ILE A 74 9.70 -13.59 2.78
C ILE A 74 10.73 -14.38 1.97
N ASP A 75 11.57 -13.69 1.20
CA ASP A 75 12.65 -14.32 0.42
C ASP A 75 13.69 -14.97 1.35
N SER A 76 13.90 -14.42 2.56
CA SER A 76 14.79 -14.99 3.57
C SER A 76 14.29 -16.31 4.18
N LEU A 77 12.98 -16.61 4.09
CA LEU A 77 12.42 -17.89 4.57
C LEU A 77 12.94 -19.10 3.77
N ASP A 78 13.41 -18.87 2.53
CA ASP A 78 13.94 -19.92 1.67
C ASP A 78 15.41 -20.27 2.01
N ILE A 79 16.09 -19.47 2.83
CA ILE A 79 17.51 -19.65 3.13
C ILE A 79 17.69 -20.82 4.12
N PRO A 80 18.47 -21.87 3.78
CA PRO A 80 18.73 -22.99 4.68
C PRO A 80 19.48 -22.55 5.94
N GLY A 81 19.17 -23.16 7.09
CA GLY A 81 19.89 -22.93 8.35
C GLY A 81 19.44 -21.72 9.18
N GLN A 82 18.47 -20.94 8.70
CA GLN A 82 17.86 -19.87 9.50
C GLN A 82 16.76 -20.38 10.44
N ASN A 83 16.52 -19.67 11.55
CA ASN A 83 15.39 -19.95 12.43
C ASN A 83 14.08 -19.44 11.80
N ARG A 84 13.46 -20.29 10.98
CA ARG A 84 12.22 -19.99 10.25
C ARG A 84 11.07 -19.59 11.17
N ALA A 85 10.94 -20.22 12.34
CA ALA A 85 9.89 -19.89 13.31
C ALA A 85 10.03 -18.45 13.84
N PHE A 86 11.26 -18.03 14.13
CA PHE A 86 11.56 -16.66 14.53
C PHE A 86 11.25 -15.65 13.41
N LEU A 87 11.67 -15.95 12.17
CA LEU A 87 11.39 -15.10 11.01
C LEU A 87 9.90 -14.98 10.72
N ASN A 88 9.14 -16.08 10.79
CA ASN A 88 7.68 -16.06 10.61
C ASN A 88 6.98 -15.18 11.64
N ASN A 89 7.42 -15.21 12.91
CA ASN A 89 6.87 -14.33 13.95
C ASN A 89 7.15 -12.85 13.67
N ILE A 90 8.37 -12.51 13.26
CA ILE A 90 8.72 -11.13 12.88
C ILE A 90 7.90 -10.69 11.67
N LEU A 91 7.81 -11.54 10.65
CA LEU A 91 7.07 -11.23 9.43
C LEU A 91 5.59 -10.98 9.72
N GLY A 92 4.96 -11.84 10.52
CA GLY A 92 3.56 -11.66 10.94
C GLY A 92 3.36 -10.34 11.67
N SER A 93 4.28 -9.98 12.57
CA SER A 93 4.24 -8.67 13.25
C SER A 93 4.36 -7.50 12.27
N GLN A 94 5.23 -7.60 11.27
CA GLN A 94 5.42 -6.53 10.28
C GLN A 94 4.21 -6.37 9.36
N ILE A 95 3.56 -7.47 8.97
CA ILE A 95 2.33 -7.46 8.18
C ILE A 95 1.19 -6.78 8.96
N VAL A 96 1.04 -7.09 10.26
CA VAL A 96 0.04 -6.44 11.11
C VAL A 96 0.31 -4.93 11.22
N LYS A 97 1.57 -4.52 11.44
CA LYS A 97 1.95 -3.10 11.48
C LYS A 97 1.64 -2.38 10.17
N LEU A 98 1.87 -3.03 9.02
CA LEU A 98 1.51 -2.49 7.71
C LEU A 98 0.00 -2.28 7.60
N GLN A 99 -0.80 -3.24 8.05
CA GLN A 99 -2.25 -3.16 8.04
C GLN A 99 -2.77 -2.01 8.93
N GLU A 100 -2.17 -1.80 10.10
CA GLU A 100 -2.51 -0.70 11.01
C GLU A 100 -2.19 0.69 10.42
N LYS A 101 -1.16 0.79 9.56
CA LYS A 101 -0.78 2.04 8.89
C LYS A 101 -1.73 2.42 7.74
N VAL A 102 -2.46 1.46 7.17
CA VAL A 102 -3.36 1.74 6.04
C VAL A 102 -4.40 2.78 6.48
N PRO A 103 -4.55 3.91 5.75
CA PRO A 103 -5.53 4.94 6.07
C PRO A 103 -6.94 4.34 6.18
N VAL A 104 -7.78 4.89 7.05
CA VAL A 104 -9.18 4.47 7.18
C VAL A 104 -9.89 4.50 5.83
N LYS A 105 -10.78 3.51 5.62
CA LYS A 105 -11.54 3.33 4.38
C LYS A 105 -12.21 4.65 3.98
N ASP A 106 -11.72 5.24 2.90
CA ASP A 106 -12.33 6.38 2.25
C ASP A 106 -13.12 5.91 1.01
N SER A 107 -13.74 6.84 0.29
CA SER A 107 -14.46 6.54 -0.95
C SER A 107 -13.52 6.20 -2.12
N THR A 108 -12.21 6.03 -1.90
CA THR A 108 -11.23 5.79 -2.96
C THR A 108 -10.84 4.31 -3.04
N TYR A 109 -10.44 3.89 -4.25
CA TYR A 109 -9.97 2.54 -4.54
C TYR A 109 -8.64 2.18 -3.84
N ARG A 110 -7.97 3.16 -3.22
CA ARG A 110 -6.62 3.00 -2.67
C ARG A 110 -6.61 2.18 -1.39
N TYR A 111 -7.63 2.31 -0.55
CA TYR A 111 -7.78 1.47 0.64
C TYR A 111 -7.78 -0.02 0.29
N ASP A 112 -8.65 -0.42 -0.65
CA ASP A 112 -8.76 -1.82 -1.08
C ASP A 112 -7.47 -2.27 -1.78
N MET A 113 -6.84 -1.39 -2.57
CA MET A 113 -5.54 -1.68 -3.19
C MET A 113 -4.44 -2.00 -2.17
N TYR A 114 -4.23 -1.16 -1.15
CA TYR A 114 -3.20 -1.41 -0.13
C TYR A 114 -3.48 -2.68 0.65
N ASN A 115 -4.74 -2.90 1.04
CA ASN A 115 -5.11 -4.13 1.72
C ASN A 115 -4.84 -5.35 0.84
N ASN A 116 -5.27 -5.35 -0.42
CA ASN A 116 -5.06 -6.48 -1.33
C ASN A 116 -3.58 -6.83 -1.47
N ILE A 117 -2.70 -5.83 -1.55
CA ILE A 117 -1.24 -6.04 -1.57
C ILE A 117 -0.79 -6.74 -0.28
N ILE A 118 -1.20 -6.23 0.89
CA ILE A 118 -0.86 -6.82 2.19
C ILE A 118 -1.37 -8.27 2.28
N TRP A 119 -2.61 -8.51 1.88
CA TRP A 119 -3.22 -9.85 1.86
C TRP A 119 -2.44 -10.81 0.96
N SER A 120 -2.00 -10.37 -0.23
CA SER A 120 -1.16 -11.19 -1.10
C SER A 120 0.16 -11.58 -0.44
N PHE A 121 0.82 -10.67 0.28
CA PHE A 121 2.05 -11.00 1.01
C PHE A 121 1.81 -11.95 2.18
N ALA A 122 0.71 -11.79 2.92
CA ALA A 122 0.31 -12.72 3.97
C ALA A 122 0.00 -14.12 3.42
N GLU A 123 -0.64 -14.20 2.25
CA GLU A 123 -0.89 -15.47 1.57
C GLU A 123 0.41 -16.12 1.11
N ILE A 124 1.35 -15.35 0.54
CA ILE A 124 2.68 -15.86 0.16
C ILE A 124 3.44 -16.39 1.38
N GLN A 125 3.42 -15.68 2.52
CA GLN A 125 4.01 -16.16 3.77
C GLN A 125 3.46 -17.54 4.13
N LYS A 126 2.13 -17.66 4.16
CA LYS A 126 1.45 -18.90 4.53
C LYS A 126 1.80 -20.04 3.56
N LEU A 127 1.79 -19.77 2.26
CA LEU A 127 2.15 -20.76 1.24
C LEU A 127 3.60 -21.22 1.38
N LYS A 128 4.53 -20.31 1.71
CA LYS A 128 5.93 -20.68 2.00
C LYS A 128 6.07 -21.52 3.27
N GLU A 129 5.32 -21.21 4.31
CA GLU A 129 5.31 -22.01 5.54
C GLU A 129 4.79 -23.43 5.27
N GLU A 130 3.69 -23.56 4.52
CA GLU A 130 3.16 -24.86 4.09
C GLU A 130 4.16 -25.62 3.20
N LEU A 131 4.77 -24.96 2.21
CA LEU A 131 5.78 -25.58 1.34
C LEU A 131 6.98 -26.11 2.14
N ASN A 132 7.48 -25.31 3.09
CA ASN A 132 8.58 -25.72 3.95
C ASN A 132 8.23 -26.93 4.81
N SER A 133 6.98 -27.04 5.26
CA SER A 133 6.50 -28.20 6.01
C SER A 133 6.54 -29.49 5.16
N TYR A 134 6.31 -29.40 3.85
CA TYR A 134 6.39 -30.55 2.95
C TYR A 134 7.83 -30.99 2.67
N SER A 135 8.79 -30.06 2.61
CA SER A 135 10.21 -30.45 2.40
C SER A 135 10.74 -31.36 3.52
N ASP A 136 10.32 -31.12 4.76
CA ASP A 136 10.66 -31.99 5.91
C ASP A 136 10.00 -33.37 5.78
N VAL A 137 8.78 -33.43 5.23
CA VAL A 137 8.07 -34.69 4.97
C VAL A 137 8.78 -35.52 3.90
N GLU A 138 9.27 -34.91 2.82
CA GLU A 138 10.00 -35.61 1.76
C GLU A 138 11.31 -36.21 2.28
N GLU A 139 12.07 -35.44 3.08
CA GLU A 139 13.29 -35.94 3.72
C GLU A 139 12.99 -37.13 4.65
N ARG A 140 11.91 -37.03 5.44
CA ARG A 140 11.47 -38.13 6.32
C ARG A 140 11.03 -39.36 5.54
N ILE A 141 10.30 -39.21 4.43
CA ILE A 141 9.92 -40.32 3.56
C ILE A 141 11.17 -41.01 2.99
N SER A 142 12.17 -40.23 2.57
CA SER A 142 13.43 -40.79 2.07
C SER A 142 14.14 -41.61 3.15
N LYS A 143 14.27 -41.08 4.37
CA LYS A 143 14.86 -41.81 5.51
C LYS A 143 14.09 -43.07 5.87
N TYR A 144 12.75 -43.03 5.85
CA TYR A 144 11.94 -44.21 6.12
C TYR A 144 12.07 -45.28 5.03
N LYS A 145 12.20 -44.89 3.76
CA LYS A 145 12.47 -45.83 2.66
C LYS A 145 13.82 -46.53 2.85
N GLU A 146 14.88 -45.79 3.14
CA GLU A 146 16.21 -46.36 3.40
C GLU A 146 16.19 -47.33 4.60
N ALA A 147 15.54 -46.94 5.70
CA ALA A 147 15.40 -47.81 6.87
C ALA A 147 14.62 -49.09 6.57
N LEU A 148 13.57 -49.00 5.74
CA LEU A 148 12.76 -50.13 5.32
C LEU A 148 13.53 -51.08 4.41
N ASP A 149 14.30 -50.56 3.47
CA ASP A 149 15.16 -51.37 2.59
C ASP A 149 16.28 -52.05 3.36
N LYS A 150 16.89 -51.35 4.33
CA LYS A 150 17.87 -51.95 5.25
C LYS A 150 17.27 -53.10 6.07
N CYS A 151 16.12 -52.88 6.68
CA CYS A 151 15.40 -53.90 7.45
C CYS A 151 15.04 -55.12 6.58
N ARG A 152 14.61 -54.90 5.32
CA ARG A 152 14.36 -55.99 4.37
C ARG A 152 15.60 -56.79 4.05
N SER A 153 16.74 -56.12 3.85
CA SER A 153 18.03 -56.78 3.60
C SER A 153 18.46 -57.62 4.80
N GLU A 154 18.40 -57.07 6.01
CA GLU A 154 18.73 -57.78 7.26
C GLU A 154 17.83 -59.01 7.47
N LEU A 155 16.52 -58.87 7.26
CA LEU A 155 15.58 -59.99 7.36
C LEU A 155 15.89 -61.09 6.33
N GLN A 156 16.30 -60.71 5.12
CA GLN A 156 16.66 -61.68 4.08
C GLN A 156 17.95 -62.42 4.42
N GLU A 157 18.92 -61.73 5.00
CA GLU A 157 20.18 -62.31 5.48
C GLU A 157 19.95 -63.26 6.66
N GLU A 158 19.11 -62.86 7.62
CA GLU A 158 18.77 -63.69 8.77
C GLU A 158 18.01 -64.96 8.36
N LYS A 159 17.05 -64.85 7.42
CA LYS A 159 16.38 -66.02 6.82
C LYS A 159 17.38 -66.97 6.16
N ARG A 160 18.32 -66.46 5.37
CA ARG A 160 19.37 -67.28 4.74
C ARG A 160 20.23 -67.99 5.78
N THR A 161 20.55 -67.31 6.88
CA THR A 161 21.35 -67.86 7.98
C THR A 161 20.61 -68.97 8.70
N VAL A 162 19.33 -68.77 9.02
CA VAL A 162 18.47 -69.78 9.65
C VAL A 162 18.30 -71.00 8.75
N ASP A 163 18.09 -70.81 7.44
CA ASP A 163 17.96 -71.92 6.49
C ASP A 163 19.27 -72.71 6.35
N ALA A 164 20.43 -72.05 6.40
CA ALA A 164 21.72 -72.73 6.43
C ALA A 164 21.90 -73.58 7.68
N LEU A 165 21.56 -73.05 8.87
CA LEU A 165 21.62 -73.78 10.15
C LEU A 165 20.65 -74.97 10.20
N ARG A 166 19.46 -74.84 9.59
CA ARG A 166 18.52 -75.97 9.48
C ARG A 166 19.05 -77.10 8.61
N ARG A 167 19.76 -76.77 7.54
CA ARG A 167 20.37 -77.76 6.63
C ARG A 167 21.61 -78.42 7.23
N SER A 168 22.35 -77.75 8.11
CA SER A 168 23.53 -78.34 8.77
C SER A 168 23.18 -79.27 9.93
N ASN A 169 21.95 -79.20 10.46
CA ASN A 169 21.46 -79.99 11.58
C ASN A 169 20.60 -81.21 11.15
N GLN A 170 20.55 -81.53 9.85
CA GLN A 170 20.01 -82.77 9.29
C GLN A 170 21.15 -83.68 8.84
#